data_AF-A0A0P6XLB1-F1
#
_entry.id   AF-A0A0P6XLB1-F1
#
_cell.length_a   1.000
_cell.length_b   1.000
_cell.length_c   1.000
_cell.angle_alpha   90.00
_cell.angle_beta   90.00
_cell.angle_gamma   90.00
#
_symmetry.space_group_name_H-M   'P 1'
#
loop_
_entity.id
_entity.type
_entity.pdbx_description
1 polymer ?
#
loop_
_entity_poly.entity_id
_entity_poly.type
_entity_poly.pdbx_seq_one_letter_code
_entity_poly.pdbx_strand_id
1 'polypeptide(L)'
;MEFDWAKTLDAAVTVCDSEGIIIFMNEQSSKIFTKDGGYALIGKNLLDCHPGSSKQKLENLLTEPRVNMYTIEKKGIKKFIYQTPWYKDGQFGGLVEISFVLDEEVPHFVRS
;
A
#
# COMPACT_ATOMS: atom_id res chain seq x y z
N MET A 1 -3.34 20.32 -5.98
CA MET A 1 -4.67 19.92 -5.50
C MET A 1 -4.46 19.05 -4.28
N GLU A 2 -5.09 19.39 -3.17
CA GLU A 2 -5.08 18.59 -1.96
C GLU A 2 -6.21 17.56 -2.06
N PHE A 3 -5.91 16.27 -1.94
CA PHE A 3 -6.90 15.21 -2.05
C PHE A 3 -7.46 14.87 -0.66
N ASP A 4 -8.30 15.75 -0.12
CA ASP A 4 -8.84 15.58 1.24
C ASP A 4 -9.63 14.29 1.42
N TRP A 5 -10.33 13.82 0.38
CA TRP A 5 -11.03 12.54 0.39
C TRP A 5 -10.08 11.35 0.59
N ALA A 6 -8.83 11.43 0.12
CA ALA A 6 -7.86 10.34 0.24
C ALA A 6 -7.34 10.21 1.68
N LYS A 7 -7.35 11.31 2.44
CA LYS A 7 -6.95 11.32 3.85
C LYS A 7 -7.89 10.47 4.72
N THR A 8 -9.20 10.51 4.41
CA THR A 8 -10.27 9.87 5.19
C THR A 8 -10.89 8.64 4.52
N LEU A 9 -10.33 8.17 3.40
CA LEU A 9 -10.77 6.95 2.72
C LEU A 9 -10.78 5.78 3.70
N ASP A 10 -11.82 4.93 3.64
CA ASP A 10 -11.91 3.70 4.44
C ASP A 10 -11.04 2.55 3.87
N ALA A 11 -9.81 2.91 3.53
CA ALA A 11 -8.74 2.03 3.11
C ALA A 11 -7.42 2.67 3.52
N ALA A 12 -6.45 1.86 3.88
CA ALA A 12 -5.09 2.31 4.12
C ALA A 12 -4.41 2.59 2.79
N VAL A 13 -3.82 3.77 2.66
CA VAL A 13 -3.03 4.16 1.49
C VAL A 13 -1.63 4.55 1.95
N THR A 14 -0.62 3.90 1.37
CA THR A 14 0.80 4.22 1.56
C THR A 14 1.42 4.42 0.19
N VAL A 15 2.20 5.49 0.02
CA VAL A 15 2.93 5.76 -1.21
C VAL A 15 4.41 5.86 -0.90
N CYS A 16 5.24 5.20 -1.68
CA CYS A 16 6.68 5.39 -1.69
C CYS A 16 7.17 5.94 -3.02
N ASP A 17 8.35 6.54 -3.00
CA ASP A 17 9.08 6.91 -4.22
C ASP A 17 9.78 5.70 -4.88
N SER A 18 10.54 5.96 -5.95
CA SER A 18 11.25 4.94 -6.71
C SER A 18 12.38 4.25 -5.93
N GLU A 19 12.83 4.85 -4.82
CA GLU A 19 13.83 4.25 -3.92
C GLU A 19 13.17 3.52 -2.74
N GLY A 20 11.84 3.51 -2.68
CA GLY A 20 11.07 2.90 -1.61
C GLY A 20 10.90 3.79 -0.37
N ILE A 21 11.27 5.08 -0.42
CA ILE A 21 11.06 6.01 0.68
C ILE A 21 9.58 6.39 0.76
N ILE A 22 8.97 6.26 1.93
CA ILE A 22 7.55 6.58 2.14
C ILE A 22 7.38 8.10 2.04
N ILE A 23 6.58 8.54 1.07
CA ILE A 23 6.29 9.97 0.81
C ILE A 23 4.88 10.37 1.24
N PHE A 24 3.99 9.40 1.44
CA PHE A 24 2.63 9.66 1.89
C PHE A 24 2.03 8.46 2.63
N MET A 25 1.25 8.76 3.67
CA MET A 25 0.35 7.82 4.33
C MET A 25 -0.96 8.56 4.61
N ASN A 26 -2.10 7.90 4.41
CA ASN A 26 -3.38 8.44 4.88
C ASN A 26 -3.63 8.09 6.36
N GLU A 27 -4.74 8.60 6.92
CA GLU A 27 -5.06 8.42 8.33
C GLU A 27 -5.21 6.94 8.71
N GLN A 28 -5.86 6.14 7.87
CA GLN A 28 -6.03 4.70 8.13
C GLN A 28 -4.70 3.94 8.09
N SER A 29 -3.84 4.24 7.13
CA SER A 29 -2.50 3.64 7.08
C SER A 29 -1.68 3.99 8.33
N SER A 30 -1.63 5.27 8.69
CA SER A 30 -0.94 5.71 9.92
C SER A 30 -1.51 5.01 11.17
N LYS A 31 -2.83 4.85 11.27
CA LYS A 31 -3.48 4.15 12.39
C LYS A 31 -3.05 2.68 12.46
N ILE A 32 -3.07 1.97 11.34
CA ILE A 32 -2.67 0.55 11.27
C ILE A 32 -1.22 0.37 11.74
N PHE A 33 -0.34 1.28 11.35
CA PHE A 33 1.08 1.25 11.68
C PHE A 33 1.44 2.09 12.92
N THR A 34 0.47 2.44 13.79
CA THR A 34 0.73 3.25 15.00
C THR A 34 1.82 2.63 15.87
N LYS A 35 1.86 1.29 15.98
CA LYS A 35 2.87 0.58 16.77
C LYS A 35 4.28 0.64 16.18
N ASP A 36 4.35 0.87 14.88
CA ASP A 36 5.59 0.96 14.10
C ASP A 36 6.03 2.43 13.90
N GLY A 37 5.22 3.40 14.35
CA GLY A 37 5.54 4.83 14.31
C GLY A 37 4.47 5.71 13.63
N GLY A 38 3.47 5.12 12.97
CA GLY A 38 2.42 5.84 12.25
C GLY A 38 3.03 6.82 11.23
N TYR A 39 2.61 8.09 11.26
CA TYR A 39 3.17 9.14 10.40
C TYR A 39 4.70 9.33 10.50
N ALA A 40 5.35 8.89 11.59
CA ALA A 40 6.81 8.94 11.70
C ALA A 40 7.54 8.01 10.71
N LEU A 41 6.81 7.12 10.04
CA LEU A 41 7.31 6.28 8.95
C LEU A 41 7.51 7.06 7.65
N ILE A 42 6.89 8.24 7.48
CA ILE A 42 7.16 9.11 6.33
C ILE A 42 8.65 9.52 6.35
N GLY A 43 9.34 9.33 5.22
CA GLY A 43 10.78 9.51 5.09
C GLY A 43 11.62 8.29 5.47
N LYS A 44 11.01 7.19 5.92
CA LYS A 44 11.69 5.89 6.11
C LYS A 44 11.56 5.03 4.86
N ASN A 45 12.49 4.08 4.70
CA ASN A 45 12.43 3.16 3.58
C ASN A 45 11.47 2.01 3.91
N LEU A 46 10.52 1.75 3.00
CA LEU A 46 9.52 0.70 3.12
C LEU A 46 10.18 -0.69 3.20
N LEU A 47 11.37 -0.88 2.60
CA LEU A 47 12.13 -2.13 2.66
C LEU A 47 12.59 -2.50 4.08
N ASP A 48 12.77 -1.52 4.98
CA ASP A 48 13.17 -1.77 6.36
C ASP A 48 12.02 -2.35 7.19
N CYS A 49 10.78 -2.15 6.75
CA CYS A 49 9.58 -2.70 7.37
C CYS A 49 9.31 -4.16 6.98
N HIS A 50 10.08 -4.72 6.03
CA HIS A 50 9.82 -6.02 5.43
C HIS A 50 10.97 -7.01 5.69
N PRO A 51 10.73 -8.13 6.38
CA PRO A 51 11.70 -9.21 6.48
C PRO A 51 11.50 -10.28 5.39
N GLY A 52 12.60 -10.94 5.02
CA GLY A 52 12.60 -12.17 4.21
C GLY A 52 11.96 -12.00 2.83
N SER A 53 11.06 -12.94 2.46
CA SER A 53 10.44 -12.98 1.13
C SER A 53 9.58 -11.76 0.80
N SER A 54 9.07 -11.05 1.81
CA SER A 54 8.29 -9.84 1.61
C SER A 54 9.14 -8.67 1.11
N LYS A 55 10.39 -8.55 1.60
CA LYS A 55 11.37 -7.57 1.13
C LYS A 55 11.72 -7.81 -0.32
N GLN A 56 12.05 -9.06 -0.67
CA GLN A 56 12.43 -9.43 -2.03
C GLN A 56 11.29 -9.18 -3.03
N LYS A 57 10.04 -9.41 -2.64
CA LYS A 57 8.88 -9.05 -3.48
C LYS A 57 8.79 -7.54 -3.72
N LEU A 58 8.98 -6.73 -2.68
CA LEU A 58 8.95 -5.28 -2.81
C LEU A 58 10.11 -4.76 -3.67
N GLU A 59 11.33 -5.29 -3.48
CA GLU A 59 12.48 -4.99 -4.35
C GLU A 59 12.16 -5.28 -5.81
N ASN A 60 11.58 -6.45 -6.10
CA ASN A 60 11.17 -6.81 -7.46
C ASN A 60 10.08 -5.91 -8.05
N LEU A 61 9.20 -5.32 -7.22
CA LEU A 61 8.18 -4.37 -7.69
C LEU A 61 8.77 -2.98 -7.93
N LEU A 62 9.86 -2.60 -7.25
CA LEU A 62 10.57 -1.36 -7.51
C LEU A 62 11.44 -1.47 -8.77
N THR A 63 12.09 -2.63 -9.01
CA THR A 63 12.95 -2.85 -10.17
C THR A 63 12.19 -3.22 -11.45
N GLU A 64 11.09 -3.97 -11.32
CA GLU A 64 10.21 -4.35 -12.43
C GLU A 64 8.75 -3.95 -12.10
N PRO A 65 8.41 -2.66 -12.26
CA PRO A 65 7.13 -2.12 -11.82
C PRO A 65 5.95 -2.78 -12.52
N ARG A 66 5.05 -3.36 -11.72
CA ARG A 66 3.82 -4.01 -12.17
C ARG A 66 2.78 -3.99 -11.06
N VAL A 67 1.53 -4.24 -11.44
CA VAL A 67 0.46 -4.46 -10.47
C VAL A 67 0.72 -5.77 -9.72
N ASN A 68 0.58 -5.73 -8.40
CA ASN A 68 0.53 -6.90 -7.54
C ASN A 68 -0.70 -6.82 -6.64
N MET A 69 -1.57 -7.82 -6.70
CA MET A 69 -2.84 -7.82 -5.97
C MET A 69 -3.10 -9.18 -5.35
N TYR A 70 -3.48 -9.20 -4.08
CA TYR A 70 -3.69 -10.45 -3.35
C TYR A 70 -4.55 -10.21 -2.10
N THR A 71 -5.00 -11.31 -1.48
CA THR A 71 -5.61 -11.26 -0.15
C THR A 71 -4.69 -11.92 0.87
N ILE A 72 -4.79 -11.47 2.11
CA ILE A 72 -4.13 -12.09 3.26
C ILE A 72 -5.14 -12.27 4.38
N GLU A 73 -4.91 -13.25 5.24
CA GLU A 73 -5.62 -13.39 6.50
C GLU A 73 -4.64 -13.32 7.65
N LYS A 74 -4.92 -12.46 8.64
CA LYS A 74 -4.09 -12.33 9.84
C LYS A 74 -5.01 -12.20 11.04
N LYS A 75 -4.90 -13.14 11.98
CA LYS A 75 -5.75 -13.22 13.17
C LYS A 75 -7.25 -13.26 12.84
N GLY A 76 -7.64 -14.03 11.80
CA GLY A 76 -9.02 -14.15 11.35
C GLY A 76 -9.58 -12.94 10.60
N ILE A 77 -8.76 -11.91 10.33
CA ILE A 77 -9.18 -10.75 9.55
C ILE A 77 -8.62 -10.88 8.13
N LYS A 78 -9.51 -11.02 7.16
CA LYS A 78 -9.16 -11.04 5.73
C LYS A 78 -8.97 -9.61 5.23
N LYS A 79 -7.91 -9.39 4.46
CA LYS A 79 -7.58 -8.10 3.86
C LYS A 79 -7.29 -8.26 2.40
N PHE A 80 -7.65 -7.24 1.62
CA PHE A 80 -7.21 -7.07 0.25
C PHE A 80 -6.00 -6.15 0.22
N ILE A 81 -4.99 -6.50 -0.59
CA ILE A 81 -3.79 -5.69 -0.83
C ILE A 81 -3.69 -5.44 -2.32
N TYR A 82 -3.55 -4.18 -2.71
CA TYR A 82 -3.34 -3.74 -4.07
C TYR A 82 -2.13 -2.82 -4.14
N GLN A 83 -1.08 -3.28 -4.80
CA GLN A 83 0.16 -2.55 -5.03
C GLN A 83 0.25 -2.21 -6.52
N THR A 84 0.48 -0.95 -6.85
CA THR A 84 0.53 -0.49 -8.23
C THR A 84 1.58 0.62 -8.40
N PRO A 85 2.29 0.68 -9.53
CA PRO A 85 3.17 1.79 -9.83
C PRO A 85 2.40 3.08 -10.06
N TRP A 86 2.94 4.20 -9.58
CA TRP A 86 2.51 5.54 -10.00
C TRP A 86 3.58 6.19 -10.88
N TYR A 87 3.14 7.08 -11.75
CA TYR A 87 4.00 7.73 -12.73
C TYR A 87 3.79 9.24 -12.68
N LYS A 88 4.87 9.99 -12.86
CA LYS A 88 4.84 11.43 -13.07
C LYS A 88 5.58 11.71 -14.38
N ASP A 89 4.88 12.35 -15.32
CA ASP A 89 5.43 12.69 -16.64
C ASP A 89 6.02 11.48 -17.39
N GLY A 90 5.36 10.31 -17.26
CA GLY A 90 5.79 9.05 -17.87
C GLY A 90 6.97 8.37 -17.16
N GLN A 91 7.53 8.96 -16.12
CA GLN A 91 8.61 8.38 -15.32
C GLN A 91 8.03 7.64 -14.11
N PHE A 92 8.61 6.48 -13.80
CA PHE A 92 8.25 5.72 -12.62
C PHE A 92 8.52 6.55 -11.38
N GLY A 93 7.45 6.82 -10.62
CA GLY A 93 7.54 7.61 -9.41
C GLY A 93 7.74 6.76 -8.16
N GLY A 94 7.32 5.50 -8.18
CA GLY A 94 7.33 4.60 -7.04
C GLY A 94 6.06 3.75 -6.98
N LEU A 95 5.70 3.27 -5.79
CA LEU A 95 4.54 2.39 -5.60
C LEU A 95 3.47 3.03 -4.73
N VAL A 96 2.22 2.72 -5.04
CA VAL A 96 1.05 2.95 -4.17
C VAL A 96 0.60 1.59 -3.66
N GLU A 97 0.47 1.45 -2.35
CA GLU A 97 -0.23 0.33 -1.72
C GLU A 97 -1.57 0.82 -1.17
N ILE A 98 -2.63 0.11 -1.53
CA ILE A 98 -3.98 0.26 -0.99
C ILE A 98 -4.35 -1.04 -0.30
N SER A 99 -4.80 -0.97 0.95
CA SER A 99 -5.32 -2.13 1.66
C SER A 99 -6.56 -1.84 2.49
N PHE A 100 -7.46 -2.80 2.56
CA PHE A 100 -8.70 -2.70 3.33
C PHE A 100 -9.14 -4.07 3.85
N VAL A 101 -9.94 -4.07 4.90
CA VAL A 101 -10.56 -5.29 5.43
C VAL A 101 -11.64 -5.73 4.45
N LEU A 102 -11.68 -7.03 4.17
CA LEU A 102 -12.77 -7.63 3.41
C LEU A 102 -13.82 -8.16 4.38
N ASP A 103 -15.08 -8.01 3.98
CA ASP A 103 -16.17 -8.80 4.55
C ASP A 103 -15.90 -10.29 4.32
N GLU A 104 -16.49 -11.14 5.16
CA GLU A 104 -16.38 -12.60 5.07
C GLU A 104 -16.76 -13.10 3.67
N GLU A 105 -17.85 -12.57 3.14
CA GLU A 105 -18.29 -12.77 1.77
C GLU A 105 -18.24 -11.45 0.99
N VAL A 106 -17.50 -11.45 -0.13
CA VAL A 106 -17.45 -10.33 -1.06
C VAL A 106 -18.28 -10.70 -2.29
N PRO A 107 -19.44 -10.07 -2.54
CA PRO A 107 -20.26 -10.38 -3.70
C PRO A 107 -19.50 -10.15 -5.02
N HIS A 108 -19.57 -11.12 -5.92
CA HIS A 108 -19.04 -11.00 -7.28
C HIS A 108 -20.19 -10.92 -8.29
N PHE A 109 -20.31 -9.79 -8.97
CA PHE A 109 -21.34 -9.57 -10.00
C PHE A 109 -20.69 -9.52 -11.38
N VAL A 110 -21.06 -10.44 -12.27
CA VAL A 110 -20.69 -10.39 -13.70
C VAL A 110 -21.69 -9.48 -14.42
N ARG A 111 -21.21 -8.40 -15.06
CA ARG A 111 -22.03 -7.48 -15.86
C ARG A 111 -21.39 -7.29 -17.24
N SER A 112 -22.22 -7.18 -18.27
CA SER A 112 -21.84 -6.91 -19.67
C SER A 112 -21.94 -5.43 -20.02
#